data_AF-A0A9P5A7Y4-F1
#
_entry.id   AF-A0A9P5A7Y4-F1
#
_cell.length_a   1.000
_cell.length_b   1.000
_cell.length_c   1.000
_cell.angle_alpha   90.00
_cell.angle_beta   90.00
_cell.angle_gamma   90.00
#
_symmetry.space_group_name_H-M   'P 1'
#
loop_
_entity.id
_entity.type
_entity.pdbx_description
1 polymer ?
#
loop_
_entity_poly.entity_id
_entity_poly.type
_entity_poly.pdbx_seq_one_letter_code
_entity_poly.pdbx_strand_id
1 'polypeptide(L)'
;MKPVLWLWYVSLARATCTSNYAIWISQDRANLSETLGKALPVLNFDDVSNLNPGVDVGMAAVPGKRYKIPYHENMAIIPPASWSDKCPRTLELHGAKSEAPYVFDPPPS
;
A
#
# COMPACT_ATOMS: atom_id res chain seq x y z
N MET A 1 -3.32 -54.76 -16.74
CA MET A 1 -3.87 -53.63 -15.96
C MET A 1 -3.04 -52.40 -16.30
N LYS A 2 -3.66 -51.29 -16.74
CA LYS A 2 -2.97 -50.03 -17.08
C LYS A 2 -3.31 -48.99 -16.01
N PRO A 3 -2.34 -48.30 -15.40
CA PRO A 3 -2.66 -47.21 -14.49
C PRO A 3 -3.06 -45.99 -15.32
N VAL A 4 -4.29 -45.50 -15.12
CA VAL A 4 -4.70 -44.19 -15.62
C VAL A 4 -4.13 -43.19 -14.64
N LEU A 5 -2.97 -42.61 -14.97
CA LEU A 5 -2.39 -41.48 -14.25
C LEU A 5 -3.29 -40.26 -14.49
N TRP A 6 -4.22 -40.05 -13.57
CA TRP A 6 -5.04 -38.85 -13.49
C TRP A 6 -4.16 -37.71 -12.97
N LEU A 7 -3.58 -36.95 -13.89
CA LEU A 7 -2.86 -35.72 -13.61
C LEU A 7 -3.88 -34.63 -13.28
N TRP A 8 -4.15 -34.44 -11.98
CA TRP A 8 -4.88 -33.28 -11.47
C TRP A 8 -3.96 -32.06 -11.59
N TYR A 9 -3.90 -31.48 -12.79
CA TYR A 9 -3.45 -30.10 -12.93
C TYR A 9 -4.54 -29.22 -12.32
N VAL A 10 -4.45 -29.00 -11.01
CA VAL A 10 -5.14 -27.89 -10.37
C VAL A 10 -4.40 -26.64 -10.83
N SER A 11 -4.86 -26.08 -11.95
CA SER A 11 -4.50 -24.72 -12.34
C SER A 11 -4.89 -23.82 -11.18
N LEU A 12 -3.91 -23.46 -10.35
CA LEU A 12 -4.03 -22.36 -9.40
C LEU A 12 -4.19 -21.11 -10.28
N ALA A 13 -5.42 -20.80 -10.67
CA ALA A 13 -5.75 -19.54 -11.30
C ALA A 13 -5.30 -18.47 -10.31
N ARG A 14 -4.17 -17.81 -10.60
CA ARG A 14 -3.83 -16.57 -9.91
C ARG A 14 -5.04 -15.67 -10.12
N ALA A 15 -5.78 -15.37 -9.05
CA ALA A 15 -6.88 -14.44 -9.11
C ALA A 15 -6.32 -13.15 -9.71
N THR A 16 -6.73 -12.83 -10.93
CA THR A 16 -6.34 -11.56 -11.56
C THR A 16 -6.97 -10.47 -10.71
N CYS A 17 -6.15 -9.54 -10.22
CA CYS A 17 -6.59 -8.50 -9.31
C CYS A 17 -7.51 -7.54 -10.06
N THR A 18 -8.83 -7.68 -9.94
CA THR A 18 -9.80 -6.81 -10.64
C THR A 18 -10.25 -5.61 -9.79
N SER A 19 -9.62 -5.36 -8.64
CA SER A 19 -9.95 -4.20 -7.81
C SER A 19 -9.47 -2.92 -8.48
N ASN A 20 -10.38 -1.98 -8.69
CA ASN A 20 -10.12 -0.62 -9.19
C ASN A 20 -9.58 0.32 -8.10
N TYR A 21 -9.25 -0.21 -6.93
CA TYR A 21 -8.65 0.50 -5.82
C TYR A 21 -7.55 -0.32 -5.16
N ALA A 22 -6.61 0.38 -4.55
CA ALA A 22 -5.62 -0.17 -3.64
C ALA A 22 -5.92 0.27 -2.21
N ILE A 23 -5.23 -0.34 -1.25
CA ILE A 23 -5.27 0.02 0.15
C ILE A 23 -3.99 0.75 0.52
N TRP A 24 -4.09 1.85 1.24
CA TRP A 24 -2.98 2.42 1.99
C TRP A 24 -3.30 2.32 3.49
N ILE A 25 -2.29 1.99 4.29
CA ILE A 25 -2.41 1.95 5.75
C ILE A 25 -1.55 3.08 6.29
N SER A 26 -2.18 4.03 6.97
CA SER A 26 -1.46 5.15 7.59
C SER A 26 -0.52 4.62 8.67
N GLN A 27 0.75 5.01 8.57
CA GLN A 27 1.79 4.64 9.54
C GLN A 27 1.88 5.66 10.69
N ASP A 28 1.59 6.92 10.39
CA ASP A 28 1.71 8.06 11.30
C ASP A 28 0.54 9.04 11.12
N ARG A 29 0.60 10.18 11.83
CA ARG A 29 -0.40 11.25 11.75
C ARG A 29 -0.11 12.25 10.63
N ALA A 30 0.72 11.90 9.64
CA ALA A 30 0.95 12.79 8.52
C ALA A 30 -0.33 13.02 7.73
N ASN A 31 -0.41 14.16 7.05
CA ASN A 31 -1.54 14.45 6.17
C ASN A 31 -1.56 13.42 5.04
N LEU A 32 -2.77 12.93 4.75
CA LEU A 32 -2.98 11.91 3.73
C LEU A 32 -2.50 12.41 2.37
N SER A 33 -2.83 13.66 2.02
CA SER A 33 -2.44 14.26 0.75
C SER A 33 -0.94 14.44 0.57
N GLU A 34 -0.24 14.91 1.60
CA GLU A 34 1.21 15.08 1.57
C GLU A 34 1.92 13.73 1.40
N THR A 35 1.49 12.73 2.16
CA THR A 35 2.13 11.42 2.20
C THR A 35 1.91 10.66 0.89
N LEU A 36 0.66 10.60 0.43
CA LEU A 36 0.32 9.91 -0.82
C LEU A 36 0.82 10.68 -2.04
N GLY A 37 0.79 12.01 -2.03
CA GLY A 37 1.24 12.83 -3.16
C GLY A 37 2.73 12.67 -3.48
N LYS A 38 3.56 12.40 -2.47
CA LYS A 38 4.99 12.07 -2.65
C LYS A 38 5.19 10.71 -3.33
N ALA A 39 4.34 9.74 -3.04
CA ALA A 39 4.44 8.38 -3.59
C ALA A 39 3.75 8.23 -4.95
N LEU A 40 2.64 8.94 -5.16
CA LEU A 40 1.74 8.85 -6.31
C LEU A 40 1.49 10.28 -6.86
N PRO A 41 2.36 10.80 -7.74
CA PRO A 41 2.35 12.20 -8.15
C PRO A 41 1.13 12.61 -8.99
N VAL A 42 0.39 11.65 -9.55
CA VAL A 42 -0.81 11.87 -10.38
C VAL A 42 -2.09 11.45 -9.63
N LEU A 43 -2.03 11.32 -8.31
CA LEU A 43 -3.17 10.92 -7.50
C LEU A 43 -4.23 12.03 -7.44
N ASN A 44 -5.45 11.70 -7.83
CA ASN A 44 -6.59 12.60 -7.67
C ASN A 44 -7.21 12.43 -6.27
N PHE A 45 -7.15 13.48 -5.45
CA PHE A 45 -7.67 13.44 -4.07
C PHE A 45 -9.19 13.54 -3.97
N ASP A 46 -9.87 13.99 -5.03
CA ASP A 46 -11.33 13.91 -5.11
C ASP A 46 -11.78 12.45 -5.21
N ASP A 47 -11.08 11.64 -6.01
CA ASP A 47 -11.36 10.20 -6.12
C ASP A 47 -11.05 9.45 -4.83
N VAL A 48 -9.98 9.85 -4.12
CA VAL A 48 -9.69 9.32 -2.77
C VAL A 48 -10.82 9.65 -1.81
N SER A 49 -11.33 10.89 -1.82
CA SER A 49 -12.44 11.31 -0.96
C SER A 49 -13.72 10.52 -1.28
N ASN A 50 -14.02 10.31 -2.56
CA ASN A 50 -15.16 9.51 -3.02
C ASN A 50 -15.05 8.04 -2.57
N LEU A 51 -13.84 7.47 -2.56
CA LEU A 51 -13.60 6.11 -2.09
C LEU A 51 -13.66 5.98 -0.57
N ASN A 52 -13.57 7.08 0.18
CA ASN A 52 -13.58 7.10 1.65
C ASN A 52 -14.58 8.16 2.19
N PRO A 53 -15.90 7.94 2.07
CA PRO A 53 -16.91 8.89 2.55
C PRO A 53 -16.70 9.27 4.03
N GLY A 54 -16.71 10.57 4.31
CA GLY A 54 -16.51 11.12 5.66
C GLY A 54 -15.05 11.22 6.11
N VAL A 55 -14.07 10.94 5.22
CA VAL A 55 -12.65 11.26 5.46
C VAL A 55 -12.32 12.60 4.83
N ASP A 56 -11.75 13.51 5.63
CA ASP A 56 -11.09 14.72 5.13
C ASP A 56 -9.64 14.40 4.79
N VAL A 57 -9.31 14.42 3.49
CA VAL A 57 -7.97 14.11 2.97
C VAL A 57 -6.93 15.21 3.24
N GLY A 58 -7.38 16.41 3.61
CA GLY A 58 -6.52 17.52 4.03
C GLY A 58 -6.09 17.44 5.50
N MET A 59 -6.73 16.56 6.27
CA MET A 59 -6.43 16.36 7.69
C MET A 59 -5.42 15.23 7.92
N ALA A 60 -4.89 15.21 9.14
CA ALA A 60 -4.00 14.16 9.61
C ALA A 60 -4.68 12.79 9.48
N ALA A 61 -3.96 11.83 8.89
CA ALA A 61 -4.42 10.46 8.83
C ALA A 61 -4.48 9.84 10.25
N VAL A 62 -5.38 8.87 10.43
CA VAL A 62 -5.48 8.12 11.68
C VAL A 62 -4.52 6.94 11.60
N PRO A 63 -3.51 6.84 12.48
CA PRO A 63 -2.54 5.75 12.45
C PRO A 63 -3.22 4.37 12.49
N GLY A 64 -2.75 3.46 11.65
CA GLY A 64 -3.31 2.12 11.48
C GLY A 64 -4.63 2.05 10.69
N LYS A 65 -5.24 3.20 10.36
CA LYS A 65 -6.46 3.21 9.54
C LYS A 65 -6.12 2.86 8.09
N ARG A 66 -7.03 2.09 7.49
CA ARG A 66 -6.98 1.68 6.08
C ARG A 66 -7.76 2.69 5.26
N TYR A 67 -7.14 3.20 4.22
CA TYR A 67 -7.74 4.11 3.24
C TYR A 67 -7.74 3.44 1.87
N LYS A 68 -8.85 3.57 1.15
CA LYS A 68 -8.89 3.18 -0.26
C LYS A 68 -8.28 4.29 -1.11
N ILE A 69 -7.47 3.92 -2.08
CA ILE A 69 -6.89 4.88 -3.03
C ILE A 69 -7.15 4.37 -4.46
N PRO A 70 -7.36 5.26 -5.44
CA PRO A 70 -7.45 4.87 -6.84
C PRO A 70 -6.25 4.02 -7.27
N TYR A 71 -6.50 2.98 -8.07
CA TYR A 71 -5.45 2.12 -8.58
C TYR A 71 -5.67 1.75 -10.04
N HIS A 72 -4.58 1.85 -10.80
CA HIS A 72 -4.48 1.38 -12.17
C HIS A 72 -3.11 0.69 -12.36
N GLU A 73 -3.05 -0.33 -13.20
CA GLU A 73 -1.81 -1.12 -13.41
C GLU A 73 -0.63 -0.26 -13.89
N ASN A 74 -0.92 0.81 -14.63
CA ASN A 74 0.09 1.70 -15.22
C ASN A 74 0.34 2.97 -14.39
N MET A 75 -0.13 3.03 -13.15
CA MET A 75 0.07 4.21 -12.29
C MET A 75 1.55 4.35 -11.92
N ALA A 76 2.10 5.55 -12.13
CA ALA A 76 3.47 5.86 -11.73
C ALA A 76 3.59 5.89 -10.20
N ILE A 77 4.60 5.21 -9.67
CA ILE A 77 4.95 5.19 -8.26
C ILE A 77 6.40 5.68 -8.09
N ILE A 78 6.61 6.57 -7.12
CA ILE A 78 7.94 7.12 -6.81
C ILE A 78 8.58 6.27 -5.70
N PRO A 79 9.75 5.64 -5.95
CA PRO A 79 10.51 4.98 -4.90
C PRO A 79 10.84 5.96 -3.75
N PRO A 80 10.88 5.50 -2.50
CA PRO A 80 10.91 4.11 -2.07
C PRO A 80 9.54 3.42 -1.95
N ALA A 81 8.43 4.04 -2.38
CA ALA A 81 7.13 3.39 -2.32
C ALA A 81 7.02 2.21 -3.29
N SER A 82 6.24 1.18 -2.93
CA SER A 82 5.99 0.00 -3.76
C SER A 82 4.55 -0.51 -3.65
N TRP A 83 4.14 -1.35 -4.59
CA TRP A 83 2.87 -2.08 -4.52
C TRP A 83 3.09 -3.50 -4.04
N SER A 84 2.32 -3.93 -3.05
CA SER A 84 2.28 -5.35 -2.68
C SER A 84 1.72 -6.21 -3.83
N ASP A 85 2.10 -7.48 -3.89
CA ASP A 85 1.50 -8.48 -4.79
C ASP A 85 0.17 -9.07 -4.30
N LYS A 86 -0.37 -8.57 -3.18
CA LYS A 86 -1.66 -9.00 -2.62
C LYS A 86 -2.84 -8.32 -3.32
N CYS A 87 -4.03 -8.90 -3.19
CA CYS A 87 -5.29 -8.35 -3.72
C CYS A 87 -6.31 -8.05 -2.61
N PRO A 88 -6.88 -6.84 -2.54
CA PRO A 88 -6.47 -5.65 -3.29
C PRO A 88 -5.01 -5.29 -2.98
N ARG A 89 -4.34 -4.64 -3.95
CA ARG A 89 -2.95 -4.20 -3.75
C ARG A 89 -2.87 -3.23 -2.59
N THR A 90 -1.75 -3.27 -1.88
CA THR A 90 -1.45 -2.34 -0.80
C THR A 90 -0.30 -1.44 -1.24
N LEU A 91 -0.44 -0.13 -1.05
CA LEU A 91 0.66 0.83 -1.18
C LEU A 91 1.53 0.72 0.07
N GLU A 92 2.78 0.32 -0.13
CA GLU A 92 3.78 0.21 0.92
C GLU A 92 4.72 1.40 0.82
N LEU A 93 4.68 2.26 1.85
CA LEU A 93 5.64 3.35 1.99
C LEU A 93 6.81 2.81 2.79
N HIS A 94 7.84 2.37 2.08
CA HIS A 94 9.11 2.04 2.72
C HIS A 94 9.79 3.38 3.01
N GLY A 95 9.88 3.81 4.27
CA GLY A 95 10.66 5.00 4.59
C GLY A 95 12.08 4.89 4.01
N ALA A 96 12.77 6.03 3.82
CA ALA A 96 14.22 5.99 3.83
C ALA A 96 14.61 5.18 5.07
N LYS A 97 15.31 4.06 4.90
CA LYS A 97 15.83 3.25 6.02
C LYS A 97 16.29 4.24 7.09
N SER A 98 15.63 4.26 8.24
CA SER A 98 16.21 4.88 9.41
C SER A 98 17.55 4.18 9.60
N GLU A 99 18.65 4.88 9.31
CA GLU A 99 19.97 4.41 9.66
C GLU A 99 20.00 4.19 11.17
N ALA A 100 19.92 2.92 11.55
CA ALA A 100 20.16 2.34 12.87
C ALA A 100 19.29 2.82 14.06
N PRO A 101 19.01 1.94 15.04
CA PRO A 101 18.43 2.34 16.30
C PRO A 101 19.38 3.27 17.04
N TYR A 102 18.84 4.33 17.67
CA TYR A 102 19.56 5.15 18.64
C TYR A 102 20.19 4.24 19.69
N VAL A 103 21.53 4.11 19.64
CA VAL A 103 22.31 3.62 20.77
C VAL A 103 22.28 4.73 21.80
N PHE A 104 21.56 4.53 22.90
CA PHE A 104 21.73 5.36 24.09
C PHE A 104 23.09 5.00 24.70
N ASP A 105 24.11 5.81 24.42
CA ASP A 105 25.32 5.78 25.22
C ASP A 105 24.96 6.27 26.63
N PRO A 106 25.23 5.50 27.70
CA PRO A 106 25.04 5.98 29.06
C PRO A 106 26.04 7.12 29.35
N PRO A 107 25.65 8.12 30.16
CA PRO A 107 26.52 9.25 30.46
C PRO A 107 27.77 8.81 31.23
N PRO A 108 28.94 9.44 30.99
CA PRO A 108 30.18 9.08 31.68
C PRO A 108 30.09 9.39 33.18
N SER A 109 30.64 8.48 33.98
CA SER A 109 30.80 8.59 35.44
C SER A 109 31.93 9.53 35.83
#